data_AF-A0A954T1X1-F1
#
_entry.id   AF-A0A954T1X1-F1
#
_cell.length_a   1.000
_cell.length_b   1.000
_cell.length_c   1.000
_cell.angle_alpha   90.00
_cell.angle_beta   90.00
_cell.angle_gamma   90.00
#
_symmetry.space_group_name_H-M   'P 1'
#
loop_
_entity.id
_entity.type
_entity.pdbx_description
1 polymer ?
#
loop_
_entity_poly.entity_id
_entity_poly.type
_entity_poly.pdbx_seq_one_letter_code
_entity_poly.pdbx_strand_id
1 'polypeptide(L)'
;MNTYASLADDYFVNMNLNTEMQLPSARETILDFFGRVQKTFPSMRNFYTRENGDFVLEEDKDQPRHRWMSIEPRRICSGFVNPDTIDEALAQHKLALQLAPYMLSV
;
A
#
# COMPACT_ATOMS: atom_id res chain seq x y z
N MET A 1 2.37 4.55 -21.59
CA MET A 1 3.78 4.16 -21.81
C MET A 1 4.56 4.82 -20.70
N ASN A 2 5.14 4.02 -19.80
CA ASN A 2 5.93 4.48 -18.66
C ASN A 2 7.04 5.44 -19.12
N THR A 3 7.06 6.67 -18.59
CA THR A 3 7.99 7.75 -18.95
C THR A 3 9.46 7.37 -18.74
N TYR A 4 9.74 6.44 -17.82
CA TYR A 4 11.09 6.02 -17.45
C TYR A 4 11.60 4.78 -18.19
N ALA A 5 10.79 4.18 -19.07
CA ALA A 5 11.15 2.91 -19.74
C ALA A 5 12.42 2.97 -20.61
N SER A 6 12.92 4.16 -20.95
CA SER A 6 14.19 4.35 -21.67
C SER A 6 15.38 4.67 -20.75
N LEU A 7 15.13 4.93 -19.48
CA LEU A 7 16.10 5.41 -18.49
C LEU A 7 16.34 4.41 -17.35
N ALA A 8 15.38 3.53 -17.07
CA ALA A 8 15.45 2.56 -16.00
C ALA A 8 14.68 1.28 -16.36
N ASP A 9 15.14 0.16 -15.81
CA ASP A 9 14.44 -1.14 -15.91
C ASP A 9 13.17 -1.13 -15.05
N ASP A 10 13.25 -0.57 -13.83
CA ASP A 10 12.13 -0.41 -12.91
C ASP A 10 12.07 1.00 -12.33
N TYR A 11 10.86 1.48 -12.04
CA TYR A 11 10.63 2.69 -11.25
C TYR A 11 9.52 2.49 -10.23
N PHE A 12 9.62 3.22 -9.12
CA PHE A 12 8.79 3.05 -7.94
C PHE A 12 8.15 4.37 -7.55
N VAL A 13 6.85 4.34 -7.27
CA VAL A 13 6.15 5.48 -6.65
C VAL A 13 5.69 5.03 -5.28
N ASN A 14 6.27 5.64 -4.25
CA ASN A 14 6.06 5.26 -2.85
C ASN A 14 5.59 6.44 -2.02
N MET A 15 4.70 6.17 -1.07
CA MET A 15 4.22 7.10 -0.05
C MET A 15 4.35 6.45 1.32
N ASN A 16 4.88 7.23 2.27
CA ASN A 16 5.05 6.84 3.66
C ASN A 16 4.37 7.88 4.56
N LEU A 17 3.26 7.51 5.20
CA LEU A 17 2.60 8.32 6.22
C LEU A 17 3.10 7.88 7.60
N ASN A 18 3.89 8.74 8.25
CA ASN A 18 4.47 8.47 9.57
C ASN A 18 3.62 9.08 10.68
N THR A 19 3.55 8.41 11.82
CA THR A 19 2.74 8.83 12.98
C THR A 19 3.59 8.92 14.25
N GLU A 20 3.25 9.88 15.11
CA GLU A 20 3.91 10.00 16.42
C GLU A 20 3.47 8.91 17.40
N MET A 21 2.20 8.49 17.33
CA MET A 21 1.67 7.39 18.15
C MET A 21 1.65 6.09 17.35
N GLN A 22 1.54 4.97 18.07
CA GLN A 22 1.39 3.67 17.42
C GLN A 22 0.02 3.54 16.74
N LEU A 23 0.02 2.96 15.55
CA LEU A 23 -1.20 2.60 14.82
C LEU A 23 -1.90 1.42 15.50
N PRO A 24 -3.24 1.30 15.37
CA PRO A 24 -3.97 0.14 15.86
C PRO A 24 -3.45 -1.17 15.24
N SER A 25 -3.27 -2.19 16.07
CA SER A 25 -2.89 -3.55 15.65
C SER A 25 -4.01 -4.57 15.83
N ALA A 26 -5.20 -4.12 16.21
CA ALA A 26 -6.37 -4.97 16.38
C ALA A 26 -6.74 -5.63 15.04
N ARG A 27 -6.85 -6.96 15.06
CA ARG A 27 -7.06 -7.78 13.86
C ARG A 27 -8.25 -7.31 13.02
N GLU A 28 -9.38 -6.99 13.65
CA GLU A 28 -10.58 -6.53 12.95
C GLU A 28 -10.34 -5.21 12.21
N THR A 29 -9.74 -4.22 12.89
CA THR A 29 -9.39 -2.92 12.31
C THR A 29 -8.48 -3.06 11.09
N ILE A 30 -7.46 -3.91 11.19
CA ILE A 30 -6.51 -4.16 10.10
C ILE A 30 -7.20 -4.85 8.92
N LEU A 31 -8.02 -5.89 9.19
CA LEU A 31 -8.76 -6.60 8.14
C LEU A 31 -9.78 -5.68 7.45
N ASP A 32 -10.46 -4.82 8.19
CA ASP A 32 -11.40 -3.86 7.62
C ASP A 32 -10.70 -2.83 6.73
N PHE A 33 -9.56 -2.29 7.18
CA PHE A 33 -8.76 -1.36 6.40
C PHE A 33 -8.29 -1.99 5.08
N PHE A 34 -7.62 -3.14 5.14
CA PHE A 34 -7.15 -3.83 3.93
C PHE A 34 -8.30 -4.35 3.08
N GLY A 35 -9.43 -4.71 3.67
CA GLY A 35 -10.65 -5.07 2.93
C GLY A 35 -11.21 -3.90 2.11
N ARG A 36 -11.12 -2.66 2.60
CA ARG A 36 -11.47 -1.45 1.83
C ARG A 36 -10.49 -1.20 0.69
N VAL A 37 -9.19 -1.39 0.93
CA VAL A 37 -8.15 -1.28 -0.11
C VAL A 37 -8.39 -2.32 -1.20
N GLN A 38 -8.61 -3.59 -0.83
CA GLN A 38 -8.83 -4.69 -1.76
C GLN A 38 -10.12 -4.54 -2.58
N LYS A 39 -11.18 -3.92 -2.03
CA LYS A 39 -12.38 -3.57 -2.81
C LYS A 39 -12.09 -2.60 -3.95
N THR A 40 -11.11 -1.71 -3.78
CA THR A 40 -10.68 -0.75 -4.81
C THR A 40 -9.65 -1.36 -5.75
N PHE A 41 -8.77 -2.23 -5.22
CA PHE A 41 -7.72 -2.91 -5.97
C PHE A 41 -7.80 -4.45 -5.79
N PRO A 42 -8.73 -5.15 -6.48
CA PRO A 42 -9.00 -6.58 -6.26
C PRO A 42 -7.86 -7.54 -6.64
N SER A 43 -6.84 -7.04 -7.31
CA SER A 43 -5.60 -7.74 -7.65
C SER A 43 -4.67 -7.92 -6.43
N MET A 44 -4.78 -7.03 -5.43
CA MET A 44 -4.03 -7.14 -4.18
C MET A 44 -4.62 -8.27 -3.33
N ARG A 45 -4.05 -9.47 -3.42
CA ARG A 45 -4.61 -10.70 -2.82
C ARG A 45 -3.72 -11.34 -1.77
N ASN A 46 -2.44 -11.00 -1.77
CA ASN A 46 -1.47 -11.58 -0.86
C ASN A 46 -1.48 -10.78 0.43
N PHE A 47 -2.24 -11.25 1.41
CA PHE A 47 -2.29 -10.66 2.76
C PHE A 47 -1.57 -11.55 3.76
N TYR A 48 -0.56 -11.00 4.44
CA TYR A 48 0.23 -11.72 5.43
C TYR A 48 0.83 -10.78 6.48
N THR A 49 1.30 -11.37 7.58
CA THR A 49 2.06 -10.66 8.62
C THR A 49 3.53 -11.03 8.49
N ARG A 50 4.42 -10.03 8.54
CA ARG A 50 5.87 -10.23 8.57
C ARG A 50 6.33 -10.66 9.97
N GLU A 51 7.55 -11.17 10.06
CA GLU A 51 8.14 -11.61 11.35
C GLU A 51 8.20 -10.50 12.41
N ASN A 52 8.33 -9.25 11.98
CA ASN A 52 8.35 -8.07 12.86
C ASN A 52 6.94 -7.58 13.27
N GLY A 53 5.88 -8.26 12.84
CA GLY A 53 4.49 -7.90 13.16
C GLY A 53 3.82 -6.95 12.17
N ASP A 54 4.50 -6.54 11.10
CA ASP A 54 3.92 -5.65 10.08
C ASP A 54 2.87 -6.40 9.25
N PHE A 55 1.77 -5.72 8.96
CA PHE A 55 0.73 -6.25 8.09
C PHE A 55 0.98 -5.80 6.66
N VAL A 56 0.93 -6.72 5.71
CA VAL A 56 1.20 -6.44 4.30
C VAL A 56 0.07 -6.96 3.43
N LEU A 57 -0.38 -6.13 2.51
CA LEU A 57 -1.24 -6.49 1.40
C LEU A 57 -0.53 -6.16 0.09
N GLU A 58 -0.33 -7.14 -0.79
CA GLU A 58 0.34 -6.94 -2.06
C GLU A 58 -0.26 -7.76 -3.21
N GLU A 59 0.07 -7.34 -4.43
CA GLU A 59 -0.12 -8.12 -5.66
C GLU A 59 0.96 -9.21 -5.78
N ASP A 60 0.87 -10.01 -6.83
CA ASP A 60 1.90 -10.98 -7.16
C ASP A 60 3.19 -10.28 -7.62
N LYS A 61 4.32 -10.66 -7.01
CA LYS A 61 5.64 -10.10 -7.31
C LYS A 61 6.27 -10.65 -8.58
N ASP A 62 5.75 -11.75 -9.11
CA ASP A 62 6.20 -12.30 -10.38
C ASP A 62 5.81 -11.40 -11.57
N GLN A 63 4.95 -10.40 -11.34
CA GLN A 63 4.60 -9.40 -12.34
C GLN A 63 5.54 -8.18 -12.26
N PRO A 64 6.04 -7.69 -13.41
CA PRO A 64 6.87 -6.48 -13.46
C PRO A 64 6.21 -5.24 -12.86
N ARG A 65 4.87 -5.25 -12.85
CA ARG A 65 4.03 -4.20 -12.27
C ARG A 65 3.25 -4.80 -11.12
N HIS A 66 3.45 -4.28 -9.92
CA HIS A 66 2.74 -4.76 -8.75
C HIS A 66 2.59 -3.68 -7.67
N ARG A 67 1.43 -3.70 -7.02
CA ARG A 67 1.07 -2.82 -5.89
C ARG A 67 1.34 -3.51 -4.56
N TRP A 68 1.67 -2.69 -3.58
CA TRP A 68 1.79 -3.16 -2.20
C TRP A 68 1.41 -2.05 -1.22
N MET A 69 0.96 -2.44 -0.04
CA MET A 69 0.67 -1.57 1.07
C MET A 69 1.01 -2.28 2.37
N SER A 70 1.57 -1.58 3.34
CA SER A 70 1.81 -2.12 4.67
C SER A 70 1.38 -1.18 5.78
N ILE A 71 0.97 -1.77 6.90
CA ILE A 71 0.79 -1.09 8.18
C ILE A 71 1.88 -1.61 9.12
N GLU A 72 2.76 -0.71 9.48
CA GLU A 72 3.82 -0.88 10.47
C GLU A 72 3.40 -0.17 11.78
N PRO A 73 4.07 -0.39 12.92
CA PRO A 73 3.65 0.19 14.20
C PRO A 73 3.45 1.71 14.19
N ARG A 74 4.19 2.47 13.37
CA ARG A 74 4.13 3.95 13.33
C ARG A 74 4.12 4.52 11.92
N ARG A 75 3.77 3.69 10.94
CA ARG A 75 3.82 4.08 9.54
C ARG A 75 2.85 3.28 8.69
N ILE A 76 2.23 3.97 7.73
CA ILE A 76 1.54 3.35 6.60
C ILE A 76 2.41 3.54 5.38
N CYS A 77 2.74 2.45 4.71
CA CYS A 77 3.49 2.47 3.45
C CYS A 77 2.56 2.08 2.32
N SER A 78 2.66 2.78 1.20
CA SER A 78 1.95 2.45 -0.02
C SER A 78 2.91 2.58 -1.17
N GLY A 79 2.98 1.57 -2.03
CA GLY A 79 3.86 1.59 -3.19
C GLY A 79 3.22 0.96 -4.42
N PHE A 80 3.68 1.42 -5.58
CA PHE A 80 3.38 0.82 -6.86
C PHE A 80 4.65 0.77 -7.71
N VAL A 81 5.04 -0.45 -8.10
CA VAL A 81 6.16 -0.72 -9.00
C VAL A 81 5.67 -0.66 -10.44
N ASN A 82 6.40 0.08 -11.28
CA ASN A 82 6.13 0.23 -12.71
C ASN A 82 4.66 0.52 -13.10
N PRO A 83 4.00 1.53 -12.51
CA PRO A 83 2.66 1.89 -12.93
C PRO A 83 2.62 2.34 -14.41
N ASP A 84 1.44 2.31 -15.05
CA ASP A 84 1.34 2.84 -16.43
C ASP A 84 1.40 4.37 -16.45
N THR A 85 0.91 4.99 -15.37
CA THR A 85 0.91 6.43 -15.13
C THR A 85 1.15 6.72 -13.65
N ILE A 86 1.75 7.86 -13.33
CA ILE A 86 1.94 8.28 -11.93
C ILE A 86 0.58 8.41 -11.21
N ASP A 87 -0.46 8.84 -11.93
CA ASP A 87 -1.80 9.01 -11.38
C ASP A 87 -2.40 7.71 -10.80
N GLU A 88 -2.08 6.56 -11.37
CA GLU A 88 -2.52 5.26 -10.82
C GLU A 88 -1.93 4.99 -9.43
N ALA A 89 -0.64 5.31 -9.23
CA ALA A 89 0.00 5.19 -7.93
C ALA A 89 -0.58 6.22 -6.94
N LEU A 90 -0.79 7.46 -7.40
CA LEU A 90 -1.39 8.52 -6.58
C LEU A 90 -2.82 8.17 -6.15
N ALA A 91 -3.60 7.47 -6.98
CA ALA A 91 -4.93 6.99 -6.59
C ALA A 91 -4.87 6.04 -5.39
N GLN A 92 -3.92 5.11 -5.36
CA GLN A 92 -3.70 4.22 -4.22
C GLN A 92 -3.25 5.00 -2.97
N HIS A 93 -2.31 5.93 -3.12
CA HIS A 93 -1.84 6.76 -2.02
C HIS A 93 -2.96 7.63 -1.43
N LYS A 94 -3.78 8.23 -2.30
CA LYS A 94 -4.95 9.01 -1.90
C LYS A 94 -5.95 8.17 -1.12
N LEU A 95 -6.24 6.95 -1.56
CA LEU A 95 -7.10 6.04 -0.82
C LEU A 95 -6.53 5.74 0.57
N ALA A 96 -5.24 5.44 0.69
CA ALA A 96 -4.60 5.20 1.98
C ALA A 96 -4.76 6.40 2.93
N LEU A 97 -4.50 7.61 2.44
CA LEU A 97 -4.65 8.86 3.21
C LEU A 97 -6.10 9.18 3.56
N GLN A 98 -7.05 8.81 2.71
CA GLN A 98 -8.48 8.99 2.98
C GLN A 98 -8.99 8.02 4.05
N LEU A 99 -8.50 6.78 4.07
CA LEU A 99 -8.95 5.76 5.02
C LEU A 99 -8.27 5.89 6.39
N ALA A 100 -7.02 6.34 6.43
CA ALA A 100 -6.21 6.36 7.65
C ALA A 100 -6.89 7.07 8.84
N PRO A 101 -7.49 8.27 8.70
CA PRO A 101 -8.12 8.93 9.85
C PRO A 101 -9.31 8.19 10.43
N TYR A 102 -10.17 7.67 9.56
CA TYR A 102 -11.43 7.06 9.99
C TYR A 102 -11.27 5.62 10.48
N MET A 103 -10.28 4.90 9.96
CA MET A 103 -10.10 3.48 10.26
C MET A 103 -8.94 3.23 11.23
N LEU A 104 -7.93 4.10 11.23
CA LEU A 104 -6.72 3.94 12.04
C LEU A 104 -6.58 5.03 13.12
N SER A 105 -7.55 5.95 13.22
CA SER A 105 -7.61 6.99 14.26
C SER A 105 -6.40 7.94 14.27
N VAL A 106 -5.95 8.38 13.09
CA VAL A 106 -4.78 9.26 12.90
C VAL A 106 -5.05 10.54 12.14
#